data_AF-A0A1S3XZ45-F1
#
_entry.id   AF-A0A1S3XZ45-F1
#
_cell.length_a   1.000
_cell.length_b   1.000
_cell.length_c   1.000
_cell.angle_alpha   90.00
_cell.angle_beta   90.00
_cell.angle_gamma   90.00
#
_symmetry.space_group_name_H-M   'P 1'
#
loop_
_entity.id
_entity.type
_entity.pdbx_description
1 polymer ?
#
loop_
_entity_poly.entity_id
_entity_poly.type
_entity_poly.pdbx_seq_one_letter_code
_entity_poly.pdbx_strand_id
1 'polypeptide(L)'
;MDSQSQNTSLQRLQNVEKRIVRVLELAGGVMDEMANPSGPRKELINNHCREFMQLIKDIQVTLREEIKSACEYRPFEKCDYVPRISNEICYKKLEYVISQFDDMKRTIEGYHAAAVDLMALD
;
A
#
# COMPACT_ATOMS: atom_id res chain seq x y z
N MET A 1 -21.44 -4.62 -2.63
CA MET A 1 -21.57 -4.05 -4.00
C MET A 1 -20.25 -3.40 -4.47
N ASP A 2 -19.14 -3.60 -3.76
CA ASP A 2 -17.88 -2.86 -3.97
C ASP A 2 -16.95 -3.47 -5.02
N SER A 3 -17.09 -4.77 -5.32
CA SER A 3 -16.20 -5.45 -6.28
C SER A 3 -16.37 -4.95 -7.72
N GLN A 4 -17.57 -4.46 -8.07
CA GLN A 4 -17.85 -3.94 -9.40
C GLN A 4 -17.34 -2.50 -9.56
N SER A 5 -17.42 -1.65 -8.52
CA SER A 5 -16.83 -0.31 -8.57
C SER A 5 -15.30 -0.37 -8.60
N GLN A 6 -14.68 -1.27 -7.82
CA GLN A 6 -13.24 -1.49 -7.83
C GLN A 6 -12.72 -1.91 -9.22
N ASN A 7 -13.44 -2.78 -9.94
CA ASN A 7 -13.09 -3.13 -11.32
C ASN A 7 -13.11 -1.91 -12.25
N THR A 8 -14.05 -0.98 -12.08
CA THR A 8 -14.11 0.24 -12.90
C THR A 8 -13.00 1.26 -12.57
N SER A 9 -12.60 1.38 -11.31
CA SER A 9 -11.48 2.24 -10.90
C SER A 9 -10.16 1.70 -11.41
N LEU A 10 -9.92 0.39 -11.27
CA LEU A 10 -8.72 -0.25 -11.79
C LEU A 10 -8.62 -0.09 -13.31
N GLN A 11 -9.72 -0.25 -14.03
CA GLN A 11 -9.76 -0.04 -15.49
C GLN A 11 -9.49 1.42 -15.87
N ARG A 12 -10.00 2.39 -15.10
CA ARG A 12 -9.71 3.82 -15.31
C ARG A 12 -8.24 4.13 -15.10
N LEU A 13 -7.61 3.59 -14.06
CA LEU A 13 -6.18 3.73 -13.80
C LEU A 13 -5.33 3.06 -14.88
N GLN A 14 -5.72 1.87 -15.36
CA GLN A 14 -5.02 1.21 -16.48
C GLN A 14 -5.09 2.05 -17.77
N ASN A 15 -6.21 2.73 -18.02
CA ASN A 15 -6.31 3.67 -19.13
C ASN A 15 -5.39 4.88 -18.95
N VAL A 16 -5.18 5.35 -17.71
CA VAL A 16 -4.19 6.39 -17.41
C VAL A 16 -2.78 5.90 -17.77
N GLU A 17 -2.40 4.68 -17.40
CA GLU A 17 -1.09 4.11 -17.74
C GLU A 17 -0.86 4.09 -19.27
N LYS A 18 -1.86 3.64 -20.04
CA LYS A 18 -1.78 3.66 -21.51
C LYS A 18 -1.61 5.08 -22.06
N ARG A 19 -2.32 6.06 -21.49
CA ARG A 19 -2.17 7.47 -21.88
C ARG A 19 -0.79 8.02 -21.54
N ILE A 20 -0.18 7.62 -20.42
CA ILE A 20 1.19 8.01 -20.06
C ILE A 20 2.19 7.46 -21.10
N VAL A 21 2.06 6.19 -21.50
CA VAL A 21 2.88 5.61 -22.57
C VAL A 21 2.73 6.43 -23.85
N ARG A 22 1.49 6.75 -24.25
CA ARG A 22 1.22 7.57 -25.43
C ARG A 22 1.86 8.97 -25.35
N VAL A 23 1.80 9.62 -24.19
CA VAL A 23 2.47 10.92 -23.95
C VAL A 23 3.98 10.83 -24.17
N LEU A 24 4.62 9.75 -23.73
CA LEU A 24 6.05 9.50 -23.97
C LEU A 24 6.35 9.27 -25.45
N GLU A 25 5.50 8.53 -26.16
CA GLU A 25 5.62 8.36 -27.62
C GLU A 25 5.54 9.69 -28.37
N LEU A 26 4.61 10.57 -27.99
CA LEU A 26 4.45 11.89 -28.60
C LEU A 26 5.69 12.77 -28.36
N ALA A 27 6.27 12.72 -27.15
CA ALA A 27 7.51 13.43 -26.85
C ALA A 27 8.68 12.89 -27.70
N GLY A 28 8.80 11.57 -27.85
CA GLY A 28 9.75 10.94 -28.75
C GLY A 28 9.56 11.38 -30.21
N GLY A 29 8.31 11.41 -30.69
CA GLY A 29 7.98 11.87 -32.04
C GLY A 29 8.36 13.33 -32.29
N VAL A 30 8.28 14.21 -31.28
CA VAL A 30 8.79 15.58 -31.39
C VAL A 30 10.32 15.60 -31.48
N MET A 31 11.01 14.78 -30.69
CA MET A 31 12.47 14.66 -30.76
C MET A 31 12.92 14.17 -32.15
N ASP A 32 12.23 13.19 -32.72
CA ASP A 32 12.50 12.68 -34.07
C ASP A 32 12.29 13.76 -35.15
N GLU A 33 11.21 14.54 -35.06
CA GLU A 33 10.99 15.67 -35.97
C GLU A 33 12.06 16.74 -35.82
N MET A 34 12.53 17.03 -34.60
CA MET A 34 13.62 17.99 -34.38
C MET A 34 14.97 17.50 -34.90
N ALA A 35 15.21 16.19 -34.88
CA ALA A 35 16.42 15.57 -35.42
C ALA A 35 16.37 15.37 -36.95
N ASN A 36 15.25 15.69 -37.61
CA ASN A 36 15.08 15.49 -39.04
C ASN A 36 16.09 16.34 -39.85
N PRO A 37 16.93 15.73 -40.71
CA PRO A 37 17.95 16.45 -41.47
C PRO A 37 17.35 17.42 -42.52
N SER A 38 16.10 17.20 -42.93
CA SER A 38 15.36 18.12 -43.81
C SER A 38 14.69 19.28 -43.04
N GLY A 39 14.89 19.32 -41.73
CA GLY A 39 14.27 20.28 -40.82
C GLY A 39 12.93 19.80 -40.24
N PRO A 40 12.52 20.38 -39.10
CA PRO A 40 11.31 19.98 -38.39
C PRO A 40 10.02 20.32 -39.14
N ARG A 41 9.13 19.34 -39.27
CA ARG A 41 7.80 19.57 -39.86
C ARG A 41 6.86 20.18 -38.82
N LYS A 42 6.66 21.50 -38.94
CA LYS A 42 5.89 22.31 -37.99
C LYS A 42 4.48 21.76 -37.71
N GLU A 43 3.77 21.27 -38.72
CA GLU A 43 2.42 20.71 -38.56
C GLU A 43 2.43 19.45 -37.67
N LEU A 44 3.40 18.55 -37.86
CA LEU A 44 3.51 17.33 -37.04
C LEU A 44 3.87 17.66 -35.60
N ILE A 45 4.83 18.57 -35.39
CA ILE A 45 5.19 19.03 -34.05
C ILE A 45 3.99 19.67 -33.35
N ASN A 46 3.26 20.55 -34.04
CA ASN A 46 2.05 21.18 -33.49
C ASN A 46 0.99 20.14 -33.09
N ASN A 47 0.79 19.12 -33.92
CA ASN A 47 -0.16 18.04 -33.64
C ASN A 47 0.29 17.21 -32.44
N HIS A 48 1.55 16.78 -32.39
CA HIS A 48 2.11 16.04 -31.26
C HIS A 48 2.01 16.84 -29.96
N CYS A 49 2.39 18.11 -29.97
CA CYS A 49 2.30 18.99 -28.80
C CYS A 49 0.85 19.20 -28.35
N ARG A 50 -0.11 19.35 -29.28
CA ARG A 50 -1.53 19.49 -28.95
C ARG A 50 -2.09 18.22 -28.31
N GLU A 51 -1.81 17.07 -28.91
CA GLU A 51 -2.25 15.76 -28.38
C GLU A 51 -1.61 15.49 -27.00
N PHE A 52 -0.31 15.79 -26.85
CA PHE A 52 0.41 15.69 -25.58
C PHE A 52 -0.28 16.49 -24.48
N MET A 53 -0.57 17.78 -24.74
CA MET A 53 -1.20 18.66 -23.76
C MET A 53 -2.61 18.21 -23.41
N GLN A 54 -3.37 17.66 -24.37
CA GLN A 54 -4.69 17.12 -24.10
C GLN A 54 -4.62 15.87 -23.21
N LEU A 55 -3.73 14.92 -23.55
CA LEU A 55 -3.56 13.70 -22.77
C LEU A 55 -3.08 13.98 -21.35
N ILE A 56 -2.16 14.95 -21.16
CA ILE A 56 -1.72 15.38 -19.82
C ILE A 56 -2.91 15.90 -19.00
N LYS A 57 -3.78 16.74 -19.59
CA LYS A 57 -4.98 17.23 -18.90
C LYS A 57 -5.91 16.09 -18.51
N ASP A 58 -6.16 15.16 -19.44
CA ASP A 58 -7.04 14.02 -19.19
C ASP A 58 -6.49 13.10 -18.10
N ILE A 59 -5.17 12.82 -18.11
CA ILE A 59 -4.46 12.10 -17.06
C ILE A 59 -4.65 12.79 -15.70
N GLN A 60 -4.41 14.10 -15.64
CA GLN A 60 -4.52 14.87 -14.40
C GLN A 60 -5.94 14.87 -13.84
N VAL A 61 -6.95 15.01 -14.69
CA VAL A 61 -8.36 14.98 -14.28
C VAL A 61 -8.72 13.60 -13.73
N THR A 62 -8.43 12.52 -14.48
CA THR A 62 -8.74 11.16 -14.04
C THR A 62 -8.01 10.80 -12.73
N LEU A 63 -6.72 11.12 -12.61
CA LEU A 63 -5.98 10.86 -11.36
C LEU A 63 -6.54 11.66 -10.19
N ARG A 64 -6.89 12.93 -10.39
CA ARG A 64 -7.51 13.74 -9.33
C ARG A 64 -8.82 13.13 -8.84
N GLU A 65 -9.66 12.67 -9.75
CA GLU A 65 -10.94 12.01 -9.44
C GLU A 65 -10.73 10.70 -8.70
N GLU A 66 -9.81 9.84 -9.16
CA GLU A 66 -9.52 8.56 -8.49
C GLU A 66 -8.86 8.77 -7.12
N ILE A 67 -7.96 9.76 -6.96
CA ILE A 67 -7.39 10.13 -5.65
C ILE A 67 -8.50 10.62 -4.71
N LYS A 68 -9.37 11.51 -5.18
CA LYS A 68 -10.50 12.01 -4.40
C LYS A 68 -11.42 10.86 -4.00
N SER A 69 -11.75 9.96 -4.94
CA SER A 69 -12.58 8.78 -4.68
C SER A 69 -11.92 7.83 -3.68
N ALA A 70 -10.62 7.60 -3.77
CA ALA A 70 -9.87 6.79 -2.80
C ALA A 70 -9.82 7.44 -1.41
N CYS A 71 -9.76 8.77 -1.33
CA CYS A 71 -9.83 9.51 -0.07
C CYS A 71 -11.26 9.54 0.52
N GLU A 72 -12.29 9.62 -0.31
CA GLU A 72 -13.70 9.51 0.09
C GLU A 72 -14.08 8.07 0.46
N TYR A 73 -13.38 7.08 -0.09
CA TYR A 73 -13.33 5.68 0.36
C TYR A 73 -12.54 5.56 1.68
N ARG A 74 -13.06 6.27 2.69
CA ARG A 74 -12.78 6.26 4.14
C ARG A 74 -11.31 6.15 4.60
N PRO A 75 -10.78 7.19 5.26
CA PRO A 75 -9.51 7.14 5.99
C PRO A 75 -9.44 6.10 7.13
N PHE A 76 -10.52 5.41 7.48
CA PHE A 76 -10.57 4.51 8.65
C PHE A 76 -11.35 3.21 8.47
N GLU A 77 -11.98 2.93 7.32
CA GLU A 77 -12.78 1.69 7.20
C GLU A 77 -11.95 0.42 7.00
N LYS A 78 -10.72 0.58 6.49
CA LYS A 78 -9.72 -0.50 6.34
C LYS A 78 -8.44 -0.23 7.11
N CYS A 79 -8.44 0.72 8.04
CA CYS A 79 -7.29 0.97 8.90
C CYS A 79 -7.21 -0.15 9.94
N ASP A 80 -6.44 -1.19 9.61
CA ASP A 80 -6.20 -2.31 10.51
C ASP A 80 -5.21 -1.96 11.64
N TYR A 81 -4.65 -0.75 11.64
CA TYR A 81 -3.70 -0.30 12.66
C TYR A 81 -4.26 -0.45 14.08
N VAL A 82 -5.46 0.07 14.33
CA VAL A 82 -6.08 0.00 15.67
C VAL A 82 -6.33 -1.46 16.10
N PRO A 83 -6.99 -2.32 15.30
CA PRO A 83 -7.15 -3.72 15.69
C PRO A 83 -5.81 -4.48 15.78
N ARG A 84 -4.83 -4.18 14.91
CA ARG A 84 -3.50 -4.81 14.93
C ARG A 84 -2.74 -4.48 16.22
N ILE A 85 -2.64 -3.19 16.56
CA ILE A 85 -1.95 -2.74 17.78
C ILE A 85 -2.69 -3.23 19.02
N SER A 86 -4.02 -3.23 19.02
CA SER A 86 -4.80 -3.82 20.13
C SER A 86 -4.48 -5.30 20.32
N ASN A 87 -4.40 -6.07 19.23
CA ASN A 87 -4.09 -7.49 19.29
C ASN A 87 -2.64 -7.75 19.75
N GLU A 88 -1.68 -6.92 19.30
CA GLU A 88 -0.29 -6.97 19.75
C GLU A 88 -0.16 -6.70 21.26
N ILE A 89 -0.91 -5.73 21.79
CA ILE A 89 -0.97 -5.45 23.23
C ILE A 89 -1.59 -6.64 23.98
N CYS A 90 -2.67 -7.23 23.48
CA CYS A 90 -3.28 -8.42 24.08
C CYS A 90 -2.32 -9.61 24.12
N TYR A 91 -1.57 -9.84 23.03
CA TYR A 91 -0.54 -10.86 22.97
C TYR A 91 0.53 -10.65 24.05
N LYS A 92 1.05 -9.42 24.20
CA LYS A 92 2.04 -9.10 25.24
C LYS A 92 1.51 -9.29 26.66
N LYS A 93 0.23 -8.97 26.90
CA LYS A 93 -0.42 -9.25 28.20
C LYS A 93 -0.49 -10.74 28.48
N LEU A 94 -0.79 -11.56 27.47
CA LEU A 94 -0.83 -13.02 27.62
C LEU A 94 0.56 -13.60 27.89
N GLU A 95 1.59 -13.16 27.16
CA GLU A 95 2.98 -13.55 27.44
C GLU A 95 3.38 -13.26 28.88
N TYR A 96 3.00 -12.08 29.40
CA TYR A 96 3.27 -11.72 30.79
C TYR A 96 2.57 -12.65 31.78
N VAL A 97 1.27 -12.93 31.58
CA VAL A 97 0.51 -13.84 32.45
C VAL A 97 1.11 -15.25 32.46
N ILE A 98 1.52 -15.75 31.29
CA ILE A 98 2.17 -17.06 31.18
C ILE A 98 3.48 -17.07 31.98
N SER A 99 4.31 -16.04 31.84
CA SER A 99 5.55 -15.91 32.62
C SER A 99 5.29 -15.94 34.13
N GLN A 100 4.23 -15.28 34.61
CA GLN A 100 3.89 -15.32 36.03
C GLN A 100 3.46 -16.71 36.49
N PHE A 101 2.72 -17.46 35.66
CA PHE A 101 2.37 -18.85 36.00
C PHE A 101 3.58 -19.78 36.02
N ASP A 102 4.54 -19.60 35.12
CA ASP A 102 5.78 -20.37 35.13
C ASP A 102 6.60 -20.10 36.41
N ASP A 103 6.67 -18.84 36.85
CA ASP A 103 7.34 -18.47 38.10
C ASP A 103 6.63 -19.08 39.33
N MET A 104 5.30 -19.06 39.36
CA MET A 104 4.52 -19.72 40.42
C MET A 104 4.75 -21.24 40.43
N LYS A 105 4.74 -21.88 39.25
CA LYS A 105 5.00 -23.31 39.12
C LYS A 105 6.37 -23.67 39.65
N ARG A 106 7.42 -22.95 39.25
CA ARG A 106 8.79 -23.15 39.75
C ARG A 106 8.88 -22.98 41.26
N THR A 107 8.17 -22.00 41.81
CA THR A 107 8.11 -21.79 43.25
C THR A 107 7.49 -22.98 43.97
N ILE A 108 6.37 -23.51 43.46
CA ILE A 108 5.70 -24.70 44.02
C ILE A 108 6.59 -25.95 43.91
N GLU A 109 7.23 -26.16 42.76
CA GLU A 109 8.17 -27.27 42.54
C GLU A 109 9.37 -27.18 43.50
N GLY A 110 9.89 -25.97 43.74
CA GLY A 110 10.93 -25.73 44.73
C GLY A 110 10.53 -26.11 46.16
N TYR A 111 9.31 -25.76 46.58
CA TYR A 111 8.79 -26.19 47.88
C TYR A 111 8.64 -27.71 47.99
N HIS A 112 8.18 -28.38 46.93
CA HIS A 112 8.05 -29.84 46.93
C HIS A 112 9.42 -30.54 46.99
N ALA A 113 10.41 -30.06 46.24
CA ALA A 113 11.77 -30.60 46.28
C ALA A 113 12.38 -30.44 47.69
N ALA A 114 12.26 -29.27 48.30
CA ALA A 114 12.77 -29.02 49.65
C ALA A 114 12.07 -29.88 50.72
N ALA A 115 10.77 -30.17 50.57
CA ALA A 115 10.04 -31.04 51.48
C ALA A 115 10.47 -32.52 51.36
N VAL A 116 10.77 -32.98 50.14
CA VAL A 116 11.28 -34.34 49.90
C VAL A 116 12.70 -34.50 50.46
N ASP A 117 13.56 -33.50 50.28
CA ASP A 117 14.92 -33.52 50.85
C ASP A 117 14.91 -33.53 52.39
N LEU A 118 13.95 -32.85 53.02
CA LEU A 118 13.78 -32.86 54.48
C LEU A 118 13.33 -34.23 55.01
N MET A 119 12.53 -34.99 54.25
CA MET A 119 12.08 -36.34 54.60
C MET A 119 13.11 -37.44 54.32
N ALA A 120 14.13 -37.16 53.49
CA ALA A 120 15.21 -38.09 53.18
C ALA A 120 16.40 -38.04 54.18
N LEU A 121 16.35 -37.11 55.15
CA LEU A 121 17.37 -36.91 56.18
C LEU A 121 16.97 -37.48 57.56
N ASP A 122 15.77 -38.05 57.70
CA ASP A 122 15.29 -38.85 58.83
C ASP A 122 15.33 -40.36 58.48
#